data_AF-A0AAJ0FVQ6-F1
#
_entry.id   AF-A0AAJ0FVQ6-F1
#
_cell.length_a   1.000
_cell.length_b   1.000
_cell.length_c   1.000
_cell.angle_alpha   90.00
_cell.angle_beta   90.00
_cell.angle_gamma   90.00
#
_symmetry.space_group_name_H-M   'P 1'
#
loop_
_entity.id
_entity.type
_entity.pdbx_description
1 polymer ?
#
loop_
_entity_poly.entity_id
_entity_poly.type
_entity_poly.pdbx_seq_one_letter_code
_entity_poly.pdbx_strand_id
1 'polypeptide(L)'
;MSSFPAELHSSTPPAPPPKGGSHNVSSISTPTTASSPPPPPFPRPAPNEPDGAQGISAASTPPLAFPISDPAPDPGEGWLPEVLRDKSTQALADILANPALVNSLAHAPSSSHKSTKTSHANLSAALDHNSALATQLVSAASRLSHQRSTTQAQLLSTHALERQWRQKQSDMDHALAPFSPASLYQQLSQGVQEQALVCQAMEESFLEGHGDDVPALERDVTEWVRKYREAKVQYYLRQERKERWDEGRVGGWR
;
A
#
# COMPACT_ATOMS: atom_id res chain seq x y z
N MET A 1 -2.78 49.53 -62.95
CA MET A 1 -1.48 49.02 -62.49
C MET A 1 -1.30 49.44 -61.04
N SER A 2 -1.02 48.46 -60.18
CA SER A 2 -0.46 48.58 -58.82
C SER A 2 -1.30 49.27 -57.73
N SER A 3 -2.05 48.45 -56.99
CA SER A 3 -2.45 48.73 -55.60
C SER A 3 -1.93 47.61 -54.70
N PHE A 4 -1.06 47.94 -53.76
CA PHE A 4 -0.89 47.25 -52.47
C PHE A 4 -0.20 48.21 -51.49
N PRO A 5 -0.85 48.61 -50.39
CA PRO A 5 -0.20 48.81 -49.12
C PRO A 5 -0.25 47.50 -48.30
N ALA A 6 0.83 47.25 -47.57
CA ALA A 6 0.91 46.20 -46.56
C ALA A 6 0.16 46.65 -45.30
N GLU A 7 -0.92 45.95 -44.95
CA GLU A 7 -1.48 45.97 -43.60
C GLU A 7 -1.56 44.56 -43.03
N LEU A 8 -1.02 44.45 -41.81
CA LEU A 8 -1.07 43.31 -40.92
C LEU A 8 -2.51 43.01 -40.51
N HIS A 9 -3.02 41.84 -40.88
CA HIS A 9 -4.12 41.21 -40.14
C HIS A 9 -3.77 39.78 -39.76
N SER A 10 -3.38 39.67 -38.50
CA SER A 10 -3.45 38.49 -37.65
C SER A 10 -4.79 37.76 -37.81
N SER A 11 -4.76 36.50 -38.22
CA SER A 11 -5.87 35.57 -38.02
C SER A 11 -5.43 34.48 -37.05
N THR A 12 -5.57 34.84 -35.78
CA THR A 12 -5.44 34.00 -34.61
C THR A 12 -6.55 32.93 -34.62
N PRO A 13 -6.25 31.65 -34.29
CA PRO A 13 -7.29 30.62 -34.19
C PRO A 13 -8.30 30.93 -33.07
N PRO A 14 -9.56 30.47 -33.17
CA PRO A 14 -10.59 30.76 -32.18
C PRO A 14 -10.28 30.11 -30.83
N ALA A 15 -10.61 30.83 -29.75
CA ALA A 15 -10.31 30.46 -28.39
C ALA A 15 -11.06 29.18 -27.92
N PRO A 16 -10.43 28.32 -27.11
CA PRO A 16 -11.08 27.18 -26.48
C PRO A 16 -12.09 27.62 -25.39
N PRO A 17 -13.13 26.82 -25.11
CA PRO A 17 -14.16 27.15 -24.13
C PRO A 17 -13.60 27.25 -22.70
N PRO A 18 -14.21 28.06 -21.82
CA PRO A 18 -13.69 28.31 -20.47
C PRO A 18 -13.78 27.06 -19.59
N LYS A 19 -12.63 26.62 -19.05
CA LYS A 19 -12.61 25.72 -17.90
C LYS A 19 -13.01 26.51 -16.66
N GLY A 20 -14.16 26.16 -16.08
CA GLY A 20 -14.57 26.67 -14.77
C GLY A 20 -13.55 26.34 -13.69
N GLY A 21 -13.17 27.38 -12.95
CA GLY A 21 -12.65 27.46 -11.57
C GLY A 21 -11.76 26.31 -11.06
N SER A 22 -10.45 26.52 -10.90
CA SER A 22 -9.80 27.15 -9.73
C SER A 22 -9.86 26.23 -8.49
N HIS A 23 -8.76 25.68 -7.97
CA HIS A 23 -7.65 26.44 -7.39
C HIS A 23 -6.30 25.69 -7.34
N ASN A 24 -5.26 26.47 -7.64
CA ASN A 24 -3.91 26.55 -7.06
C ASN A 24 -2.82 25.47 -7.32
N VAL A 25 -1.94 25.85 -8.26
CA VAL A 25 -0.50 26.16 -8.07
C VAL A 25 0.50 25.00 -7.92
N SER A 26 1.14 24.74 -9.07
CA SER A 26 2.56 24.42 -9.32
C SER A 26 3.53 25.03 -8.29
N SER A 27 4.46 24.30 -7.69
CA SER A 27 5.80 23.94 -8.22
C SER A 27 6.91 24.54 -7.34
N ILE A 28 7.74 23.69 -6.72
CA ILE A 28 9.20 23.82 -6.81
C ILE A 28 9.88 22.49 -6.48
N SER A 29 11.00 22.23 -7.15
CA SER A 29 11.71 20.96 -7.21
C SER A 29 12.86 20.84 -6.20
N THR A 30 12.99 19.63 -5.60
CA THR A 30 14.22 18.88 -5.16
C THR A 30 15.18 19.45 -4.09
N PRO A 31 15.99 18.64 -3.36
CA PRO A 31 15.91 17.21 -2.96
C PRO A 31 16.13 17.01 -1.43
N THR A 32 16.22 15.75 -0.95
CA THR A 32 16.87 15.29 0.32
C THR A 32 15.93 14.67 1.38
N THR A 33 16.08 13.35 1.53
CA THR A 33 15.84 12.46 2.71
C THR A 33 14.55 12.53 3.52
N ALA A 34 13.96 11.33 3.68
CA ALA A 34 13.21 10.84 4.83
C ALA A 34 11.91 11.60 5.21
N SER A 35 10.76 11.06 4.77
CA SER A 35 9.59 10.77 5.60
C SER A 35 8.40 10.40 4.71
N SER A 36 7.80 9.23 4.94
CA SER A 36 6.55 8.81 4.29
C SER A 36 5.38 9.76 4.65
N PRO A 37 4.36 9.93 3.78
CA PRO A 37 3.17 10.71 4.09
C PRO A 37 2.20 9.94 5.01
N PRO A 38 1.39 10.65 5.82
CA PRO A 38 0.38 10.03 6.68
C PRO A 38 -0.82 9.52 5.85
N PRO A 39 -1.54 8.47 6.31
CA PRO A 39 -2.71 7.93 5.62
C PRO A 39 -3.91 8.89 5.67
N PRO A 40 -4.90 8.75 4.76
CA PRO A 40 -6.01 9.68 4.62
C PRO A 40 -7.00 9.61 5.79
N PRO A 41 -7.73 10.71 6.10
CA PRO A 41 -8.74 10.71 7.14
C PRO A 41 -10.00 9.97 6.69
N PHE A 42 -10.51 9.08 7.54
CA PHE A 42 -11.76 8.34 7.35
C PHE A 42 -12.99 9.28 7.27
N PRO A 43 -14.04 8.88 6.53
CA PRO A 43 -15.22 9.73 6.32
C PRO A 43 -16.03 9.90 7.61
N ARG A 44 -16.38 11.15 7.91
CA ARG A 44 -17.20 11.58 9.05
C ARG A 44 -18.69 11.54 8.64
N PRO A 45 -19.58 10.85 9.39
CA PRO A 45 -21.02 11.00 9.20
C PRO A 45 -21.53 12.30 9.86
N ALA A 46 -22.44 12.99 9.18
CA ALA A 46 -23.16 14.17 9.67
C ALA A 46 -24.53 13.74 10.28
N PRO A 47 -25.30 14.63 10.93
CA PRO A 47 -25.74 14.45 12.32
C PRO A 47 -27.24 14.17 12.43
N ASN A 48 -27.62 13.25 13.32
CA ASN A 48 -28.95 13.23 13.94
C ASN A 48 -28.78 12.81 15.40
N GLU A 49 -28.89 13.79 16.28
CA GLU A 49 -29.25 13.64 17.71
C GLU A 49 -30.79 13.68 17.84
N PRO A 50 -31.41 13.17 18.92
CA PRO A 50 -30.89 13.21 20.28
C PRO A 50 -31.08 11.96 21.15
N ASP A 51 -30.47 12.07 22.34
CA ASP A 51 -30.58 11.30 23.56
C ASP A 51 -29.56 10.18 23.80
N GLY A 52 -28.75 10.42 24.84
CA GLY A 52 -27.92 9.41 25.50
C GLY A 52 -26.44 9.75 25.44
N ALA A 53 -26.01 10.71 26.24
CA ALA A 53 -24.60 10.88 26.59
C ALA A 53 -24.01 9.55 27.06
N GLN A 54 -23.02 9.01 26.35
CA GLN A 54 -21.99 8.14 26.92
C GLN A 54 -20.77 8.08 25.99
N GLY A 55 -19.72 8.76 26.43
CA GLY A 55 -18.43 8.78 25.76
C GLY A 55 -17.78 7.39 25.70
N ILE A 56 -17.12 7.14 24.58
CA ILE A 56 -15.80 6.52 24.44
C ILE A 56 -15.34 5.82 25.73
N SER A 57 -15.65 4.54 25.87
CA SER A 57 -14.99 3.69 26.87
C SER A 57 -13.54 3.52 26.42
N ALA A 58 -12.68 4.38 26.97
CA ALA A 58 -11.26 4.08 27.13
C ALA A 58 -11.14 2.65 27.67
N ALA A 59 -10.13 1.91 27.20
CA ALA A 59 -9.79 0.62 27.76
C ALA A 59 -9.62 0.77 29.28
N SER A 60 -10.67 0.40 30.01
CA SER A 60 -10.65 0.27 31.46
C SER A 60 -9.66 -0.85 31.75
N THR A 61 -8.40 -0.48 31.92
CA THR A 61 -7.52 -1.29 32.75
C THR A 61 -8.28 -1.35 34.07
N PRO A 62 -8.76 -2.51 34.54
CA PRO A 62 -9.29 -2.56 35.90
C PRO A 62 -8.18 -1.99 36.77
N PRO A 63 -8.46 -1.00 37.64
CA PRO A 63 -7.47 -0.63 38.63
C PRO A 63 -7.08 -1.95 39.30
N LEU A 64 -5.78 -2.23 39.36
CA LEU A 64 -5.23 -3.24 40.25
C LEU A 64 -5.51 -2.78 41.68
N ALA A 65 -6.78 -2.77 42.05
CA ALA A 65 -7.24 -2.74 43.41
C ALA A 65 -6.95 -4.14 43.92
N PHE A 66 -5.69 -4.37 44.30
CA PHE A 66 -5.45 -5.27 45.40
C PHE A 66 -6.44 -4.85 46.48
N PRO A 67 -7.24 -5.75 47.05
CA PRO A 67 -7.99 -5.40 48.23
C PRO A 67 -6.94 -4.95 49.24
N ILE A 68 -6.83 -3.64 49.46
CA ILE A 68 -6.22 -3.08 50.64
C ILE A 68 -7.22 -3.50 51.72
N SER A 69 -7.08 -4.73 52.19
CA SER A 69 -7.76 -5.14 53.39
C SER A 69 -7.28 -4.19 54.46
N ASP A 70 -8.23 -3.54 55.13
CA ASP A 70 -7.94 -2.74 56.31
C ASP A 70 -6.96 -3.55 57.18
N PRO A 71 -5.84 -2.94 57.62
CA PRO A 71 -4.88 -3.64 58.46
C PRO A 71 -5.65 -4.14 59.68
N ALA A 72 -5.83 -5.45 59.76
CA ALA A 72 -6.52 -6.05 60.89
C ALA A 72 -5.81 -5.57 62.17
N PRO A 73 -6.55 -5.04 63.15
CA PRO A 73 -5.98 -4.36 64.30
C PRO A 73 -4.94 -5.24 64.97
N ASP A 74 -3.81 -4.63 65.33
CA ASP A 74 -2.73 -5.29 66.06
C ASP A 74 -3.33 -5.94 67.32
N PRO A 75 -3.07 -7.23 67.58
CA PRO A 75 -3.63 -7.95 68.73
C PRO A 75 -3.41 -7.31 70.11
N GLY A 76 -2.57 -6.26 70.21
CA GLY A 76 -2.30 -5.55 71.46
C GLY A 76 -1.40 -6.35 72.42
N GLU A 77 -0.95 -5.71 73.49
CA GLU A 77 0.10 -6.23 74.40
C GLU A 77 -0.29 -7.47 75.24
N GLY A 78 -1.49 -8.04 75.05
CA GLY A 78 -2.01 -9.14 75.86
C GLY A 78 -2.40 -10.41 75.09
N TRP A 79 -2.17 -10.46 73.78
CA TRP A 79 -2.57 -11.63 73.00
C TRP A 79 -1.56 -12.78 73.13
N LEU A 80 -2.07 -13.94 73.55
CA LEU A 80 -1.32 -15.19 73.61
C LEU A 80 -2.18 -16.30 72.99
N PRO A 81 -1.62 -17.15 72.11
CA PRO A 81 -2.30 -18.33 71.59
C PRO A 81 -2.81 -19.23 72.72
N GLU A 82 -4.02 -19.79 72.57
CA GLU A 82 -4.64 -20.66 73.58
C GLU A 82 -3.75 -21.87 73.94
N VAL A 83 -2.97 -22.35 72.96
CA VAL A 83 -2.01 -23.45 73.12
C VAL A 83 -0.90 -23.14 74.13
N LEU A 84 -0.59 -21.86 74.38
CA LEU A 84 0.43 -21.44 75.33
C LEU A 84 -0.13 -21.12 76.73
N ARG A 85 -1.46 -21.03 76.91
CA ARG A 85 -2.07 -20.68 78.20
C ARG A 85 -1.90 -21.76 79.27
N ASP A 86 -1.85 -23.03 78.86
CA ASP A 86 -1.78 -24.19 79.77
C ASP A 86 -0.35 -24.75 79.92
N LYS A 87 0.68 -24.01 79.52
CA LYS A 87 2.08 -24.48 79.53
C LYS A 87 2.80 -24.05 80.81
N SER A 88 3.71 -24.91 81.29
CA SER A 88 4.56 -24.59 82.45
C SER A 88 5.58 -23.50 82.10
N THR A 89 6.05 -22.77 83.12
CA THR A 89 7.05 -21.69 82.97
C THR A 89 8.34 -22.17 82.31
N GLN A 90 8.78 -23.40 82.63
CA GLN A 90 9.95 -24.01 81.98
C GLN A 90 9.72 -24.23 80.48
N ALA A 91 8.55 -24.74 80.09
CA ALA A 91 8.22 -24.98 78.68
C ALA A 91 8.09 -23.67 77.88
N LEU A 92 7.58 -22.59 78.50
CA LEU A 92 7.53 -21.27 77.87
C LEU A 92 8.93 -20.68 77.65
N ALA A 93 9.84 -20.86 78.62
CA ALA A 93 11.23 -20.44 78.48
C ALA A 93 11.96 -21.20 77.36
N ASP A 94 11.73 -22.51 77.25
CA ASP A 94 12.31 -23.34 76.19
C ASP A 94 11.77 -22.95 74.79
N ILE A 95 10.48 -22.61 74.68
CA ILE A 95 9.88 -22.11 73.44
C ILE A 95 10.44 -20.73 73.08
N LEU A 96 10.56 -19.81 74.03
CA LEU A 96 11.13 -18.48 73.82
C LEU A 96 12.62 -18.51 73.47
N ALA A 97 13.36 -19.49 74.01
CA ALA A 97 14.77 -19.71 73.68
C ALA A 97 14.97 -20.15 72.22
N ASN A 98 13.91 -20.64 71.54
CA ASN A 98 13.97 -21.08 70.16
C ASN A 98 13.12 -20.18 69.22
N PRO A 99 13.74 -19.22 68.51
CA PRO A 99 13.01 -18.30 67.64
C PRO A 99 12.29 -19.00 66.47
N ALA A 100 12.77 -20.17 66.04
CA ALA A 100 12.10 -20.93 64.99
C ALA A 100 10.75 -21.51 65.47
N LEU A 101 10.67 -21.93 66.74
CA LEU A 101 9.41 -22.39 67.34
C LEU A 101 8.43 -21.24 67.52
N VAL A 102 8.90 -20.10 68.01
CA VAL A 102 8.08 -18.87 68.11
C VAL A 102 7.53 -18.47 66.74
N ASN A 103 8.37 -18.47 65.70
CA ASN A 103 7.95 -18.13 64.35
C ASN A 103 6.92 -19.14 63.80
N SER A 104 7.15 -20.44 64.02
CA SER A 104 6.20 -21.49 63.62
C SER A 104 4.85 -21.33 64.31
N LEU A 105 4.83 -20.94 65.59
CA LEU A 105 3.60 -20.72 66.36
C LEU A 105 2.87 -19.45 65.90
N ALA A 106 3.59 -18.40 65.53
CA ALA A 106 3.03 -17.16 65.00
C ALA A 106 2.32 -17.36 63.64
N HIS A 107 2.83 -18.28 62.81
CA HIS A 107 2.29 -18.56 61.47
C HIS A 107 1.43 -19.83 61.38
N ALA A 108 1.42 -20.69 62.40
CA ALA A 108 0.65 -21.94 62.37
C ALA A 108 -0.88 -21.67 62.35
N PRO A 109 -1.68 -22.44 61.58
CA PRO A 109 -3.11 -22.18 61.42
C PRO A 109 -3.92 -22.27 62.72
N SER A 110 -3.45 -23.06 63.69
CA SER A 110 -4.13 -23.28 64.98
C SER A 110 -3.82 -22.19 66.01
N SER A 111 -2.62 -21.60 65.99
CA SER A 111 -2.16 -20.62 66.99
C SER A 111 -2.00 -19.19 66.46
N SER A 112 -2.07 -18.97 65.14
CA SER A 112 -1.90 -17.64 64.53
C SER A 112 -3.09 -16.70 64.79
N HIS A 113 -2.76 -15.41 64.91
CA HIS A 113 -3.74 -14.35 65.05
C HIS A 113 -4.55 -14.14 63.76
N LYS A 114 -5.78 -13.59 63.88
CA LYS A 114 -6.65 -13.29 62.73
C LYS A 114 -5.96 -12.37 61.71
N SER A 115 -5.17 -11.40 62.16
CA SER A 115 -4.42 -10.48 61.27
C SER A 115 -3.43 -11.22 60.37
N THR A 116 -2.61 -12.12 60.94
CA THR A 116 -1.66 -12.95 60.19
C THR A 116 -2.36 -13.90 59.22
N LYS A 117 -3.49 -14.49 59.63
CA LYS A 117 -4.31 -15.34 58.75
C LYS A 117 -4.89 -14.56 57.57
N THR A 118 -5.45 -13.38 57.82
CA THR A 118 -5.97 -12.49 56.77
C THR A 118 -4.86 -12.06 55.83
N SER A 119 -3.68 -11.69 56.35
CA SER A 119 -2.52 -11.35 55.54
C SER A 119 -2.07 -12.51 54.65
N HIS A 120 -1.97 -13.73 55.20
CA HIS A 120 -1.62 -14.92 54.41
C HIS A 120 -2.67 -15.24 53.34
N ALA A 121 -3.97 -15.11 53.66
CA ALA A 121 -5.05 -15.31 52.70
C ALA A 121 -5.02 -14.28 51.56
N ASN A 122 -4.73 -13.02 51.88
CA ASN A 122 -4.58 -11.95 50.89
C ASN A 122 -3.37 -12.19 49.99
N LEU A 123 -2.24 -12.62 50.57
CA LEU A 123 -1.03 -12.94 49.81
C LEU A 123 -1.26 -14.15 48.90
N SER A 124 -1.92 -15.21 49.37
CA SER A 124 -2.25 -16.35 48.51
C SER A 124 -3.20 -15.95 47.38
N ALA A 125 -4.24 -15.16 47.67
CA ALA A 125 -5.15 -14.66 46.66
C ALA A 125 -4.45 -13.77 45.62
N ALA A 126 -3.52 -12.92 46.06
CA ALA A 126 -2.71 -12.09 45.17
C ALA A 126 -1.76 -12.92 44.29
N LEU A 127 -1.16 -13.98 44.84
CA LEU A 127 -0.32 -14.92 44.09
C LEU A 127 -1.13 -15.71 43.06
N ASP A 128 -2.30 -16.22 43.45
CA ASP A 128 -3.20 -16.94 42.54
C ASP A 128 -3.65 -16.02 41.40
N HIS A 129 -4.01 -14.77 41.73
CA HIS A 129 -4.37 -13.76 40.74
C HIS A 129 -3.22 -13.44 39.79
N ASN A 130 -2.00 -13.26 40.32
CA ASN A 130 -0.82 -13.01 39.50
C ASN A 130 -0.51 -14.20 38.57
N SER A 131 -0.65 -15.44 39.06
CA SER A 131 -0.47 -16.64 38.25
C SER A 131 -1.51 -16.71 37.12
N ALA A 132 -2.78 -16.39 37.41
CA ALA A 132 -3.84 -16.34 36.42
C ALA A 132 -3.56 -15.27 35.35
N LEU A 133 -3.15 -14.06 35.75
CA LEU A 133 -2.75 -13.01 34.82
C LEU A 133 -1.55 -13.43 33.96
N ALA A 134 -0.54 -14.08 34.53
CA ALA A 134 0.61 -14.56 33.78
C ALA A 134 0.19 -15.58 32.70
N THR A 135 -0.70 -16.52 33.02
CA THR A 135 -1.22 -17.47 32.01
C THR A 135 -2.03 -16.78 30.91
N GLN A 136 -2.83 -15.77 31.26
CA GLN A 136 -3.59 -14.98 30.29
C GLN A 136 -2.64 -14.20 29.36
N LEU A 137 -1.60 -13.57 29.90
CA LEU A 137 -0.60 -12.84 29.11
C LEU A 137 0.16 -13.77 28.15
N VAL A 138 0.52 -14.97 28.58
CA VAL A 138 1.15 -15.97 27.70
C VAL A 138 0.20 -16.36 26.55
N SER A 139 -1.09 -16.57 26.84
CA SER A 139 -2.09 -16.90 25.80
C SER A 139 -2.34 -15.73 24.82
N ALA A 140 -2.27 -14.49 25.31
CA ALA A 140 -2.42 -13.30 24.48
C ALA A 140 -1.18 -13.09 23.60
N ALA A 141 0.01 -13.30 24.16
CA ALA A 141 1.27 -13.21 23.44
C ALA A 141 1.38 -14.23 22.31
N SER A 142 0.98 -15.49 22.56
CA SER A 142 0.99 -16.53 21.52
C SER A 142 0.02 -16.21 20.37
N ARG A 143 -1.19 -15.75 20.70
CA ARG A 143 -2.19 -15.31 19.71
C ARG A 143 -1.70 -14.14 18.87
N LEU A 144 -1.10 -13.14 19.51
CA LEU A 144 -0.52 -11.98 18.83
C LEU A 144 0.64 -12.38 17.94
N SER A 145 1.52 -13.29 18.38
CA SER A 145 2.60 -13.84 17.56
C SER A 145 2.06 -14.55 16.32
N HIS A 146 1.02 -15.38 16.48
CA HIS A 146 0.39 -16.08 15.37
C HIS A 146 -0.27 -15.09 14.38
N GLN A 147 -0.99 -14.08 14.89
CA GLN A 147 -1.58 -13.04 14.05
C GLN A 147 -0.51 -12.28 13.26
N ARG A 148 0.62 -11.91 13.89
CA ARG A 148 1.74 -11.27 13.20
C ARG A 148 2.33 -12.14 12.11
N SER A 149 2.54 -13.44 12.36
CA SER A 149 3.07 -14.35 11.33
C SER A 149 2.10 -14.49 10.16
N THR A 150 0.80 -14.58 10.43
CA THR A 150 -0.23 -14.73 9.39
C THR A 150 -0.36 -13.46 8.56
N THR A 151 -0.38 -12.28 9.18
CA THR A 151 -0.44 -11.01 8.44
C THR A 151 0.83 -10.75 7.64
N GLN A 152 2.01 -11.13 8.16
CA GLN A 152 3.26 -11.05 7.41
C GLN A 152 3.23 -11.97 6.18
N ALA A 153 2.74 -13.20 6.31
CA ALA A 153 2.60 -14.11 5.18
C ALA A 153 1.62 -13.59 4.12
N GLN A 154 0.49 -13.01 4.55
CA GLN A 154 -0.49 -12.37 3.67
C GLN A 154 0.10 -11.14 2.96
N LEU A 155 0.88 -10.31 3.66
CA LEU A 155 1.52 -9.14 3.06
C LEU A 155 2.56 -9.55 2.00
N LEU A 156 3.32 -10.61 2.26
CA LEU A 156 4.26 -11.14 1.26
C LEU A 156 3.53 -11.71 0.04
N SER A 157 2.40 -12.40 0.23
CA SER A 157 1.62 -12.94 -0.89
C SER A 157 0.94 -11.84 -1.72
N THR A 158 0.44 -10.77 -1.09
CA THR A 158 -0.13 -9.64 -1.81
C THR A 158 0.93 -8.90 -2.63
N HIS A 159 2.12 -8.68 -2.07
CA HIS A 159 3.23 -8.10 -2.84
C HIS A 159 3.71 -9.00 -3.98
N ALA A 160 3.65 -10.33 -3.84
CA ALA A 160 3.93 -11.24 -4.94
C ALA A 160 2.89 -11.09 -6.06
N LEU A 161 1.60 -11.04 -5.71
CA LEU A 161 0.51 -10.86 -6.66
C LEU A 161 0.58 -9.50 -7.36
N GLU A 162 0.94 -8.43 -6.65
CA GLU A 162 1.12 -7.10 -7.20
C GLU A 162 2.22 -7.07 -8.28
N ARG A 163 3.36 -7.73 -8.02
CA ARG A 163 4.43 -7.86 -9.01
C ARG A 163 3.98 -8.65 -10.24
N GLN A 164 3.25 -9.75 -10.03
CA GLN A 164 2.70 -10.54 -11.13
C GLN A 164 1.69 -9.74 -11.96
N TRP A 165 0.85 -8.93 -11.33
CA TRP A 165 -0.10 -8.08 -12.03
C TRP A 165 0.60 -6.99 -12.83
N ARG A 166 1.60 -6.31 -12.25
CA ARG A 166 2.40 -5.31 -12.98
C ARG A 166 3.12 -5.92 -14.18
N GLN A 167 3.65 -7.14 -14.04
CA GLN A 167 4.26 -7.86 -15.15
C GLN A 167 3.23 -8.16 -16.25
N LYS A 168 2.06 -8.69 -15.89
CA LYS A 168 0.99 -8.95 -16.86
C LYS A 168 0.52 -7.69 -17.57
N GLN A 169 0.43 -6.57 -16.85
CA GLN A 169 0.08 -5.29 -17.44
C GLN A 169 1.16 -4.83 -18.43
N SER A 170 2.45 -4.90 -18.05
CA SER A 170 3.53 -4.53 -18.98
C SER A 170 3.58 -5.44 -20.20
N ASP A 171 3.30 -6.74 -20.04
CA ASP A 171 3.26 -7.70 -21.14
C ASP A 171 2.10 -7.38 -22.09
N MET A 172 0.93 -7.03 -21.54
CA MET A 172 -0.23 -6.58 -22.32
C MET A 172 0.07 -5.27 -23.06
N ASP A 173 0.62 -4.28 -22.37
CA ASP A 173 0.98 -2.98 -22.97
C ASP A 173 2.02 -3.18 -24.09
N HIS A 174 2.99 -4.07 -23.90
CA HIS A 174 3.97 -4.42 -24.93
C HIS A 174 3.33 -5.14 -26.12
N ALA A 175 2.41 -6.07 -25.88
CA ALA A 175 1.68 -6.77 -26.94
C ALA A 175 0.74 -5.84 -27.73
N LEU A 176 0.18 -4.82 -27.08
CA LEU A 176 -0.71 -3.85 -27.69
C LEU A 176 0.03 -2.67 -28.33
N ALA A 177 1.28 -2.38 -27.93
CA ALA A 177 2.06 -1.25 -28.44
C ALA A 177 2.13 -1.18 -29.98
N PRO A 178 2.32 -2.28 -30.74
CA PRO A 178 2.33 -2.25 -32.20
C PRO A 178 0.99 -1.85 -32.83
N PHE A 179 -0.11 -2.13 -32.14
CA PHE A 179 -1.47 -1.81 -32.56
C PHE A 179 -1.97 -0.47 -32.02
N SER A 180 -1.11 0.26 -31.31
CA SER A 180 -1.42 1.63 -30.90
C SER A 180 -1.55 2.54 -32.13
N PRO A 181 -2.39 3.59 -32.08
CA PRO A 181 -2.55 4.54 -33.18
C PRO A 181 -1.25 5.14 -33.67
N ALA A 182 -0.37 5.48 -32.74
CA ALA A 182 0.92 6.07 -33.04
C ALA A 182 1.80 5.07 -33.82
N SER A 183 1.83 3.80 -33.39
CA SER A 183 2.58 2.76 -34.10
C SER A 183 2.00 2.46 -35.48
N LEU A 184 0.67 2.33 -35.60
CA LEU A 184 0.01 2.10 -36.89
C LEU A 184 0.24 3.27 -37.85
N TYR A 185 0.17 4.51 -37.35
CA TYR A 185 0.48 5.70 -38.12
C TYR A 185 1.96 5.72 -38.56
N GLN A 186 2.87 5.39 -37.64
CA GLN A 186 4.29 5.30 -37.96
C GLN A 186 4.54 4.24 -39.05
N GLN A 187 3.95 3.05 -38.94
CA GLN A 187 4.04 2.01 -39.96
C GLN A 187 3.45 2.45 -41.31
N LEU A 188 2.32 3.16 -41.31
CA LEU A 188 1.73 3.72 -42.52
C LEU A 188 2.67 4.76 -43.16
N SER A 189 3.22 5.67 -42.36
CA SER A 189 4.14 6.71 -42.83
C SER A 189 5.44 6.11 -43.39
N GLN A 190 5.97 5.08 -42.73
CA GLN A 190 7.13 4.33 -43.19
C GLN A 190 6.80 3.60 -44.50
N GLY A 191 5.66 2.92 -44.59
CA GLY A 191 5.24 2.23 -45.81
C GLY A 191 4.99 3.15 -47.01
N VAL A 192 4.65 4.42 -46.79
CA VAL A 192 4.61 5.45 -47.85
C VAL A 192 6.03 5.81 -48.30
N GLN A 193 6.93 6.06 -47.35
CA GLN A 193 8.32 6.40 -47.63
C GLN A 193 9.06 5.27 -48.35
N GLU A 194 8.92 4.04 -47.88
CA GLU A 194 9.49 2.84 -48.52
C GLU A 194 8.98 2.67 -49.95
N GLN A 195 7.68 2.90 -50.19
CA GLN A 195 7.13 2.81 -51.55
C GLN A 195 7.66 3.93 -52.46
N ALA A 196 7.89 5.12 -51.92
CA ALA A 196 8.51 6.22 -52.67
C ALA A 196 9.95 5.85 -53.09
N LEU A 197 10.73 5.30 -52.16
CA LEU A 197 12.08 4.82 -52.44
C LEU A 197 12.10 3.67 -53.45
N VAL A 198 11.12 2.75 -53.41
CA VAL A 198 10.98 1.69 -54.42
C VAL A 198 10.71 2.29 -55.80
N CYS A 199 9.81 3.28 -55.90
CA CYS A 199 9.57 3.95 -57.18
C CYS A 199 10.83 4.64 -57.71
N GLN A 200 11.55 5.34 -56.83
CA GLN A 200 12.81 6.01 -57.18
C GLN A 200 13.88 5.00 -57.62
N ALA A 201 14.07 3.91 -56.88
CA ALA A 201 15.03 2.86 -57.24
C ALA A 201 14.68 2.18 -58.58
N MET A 202 13.39 2.03 -58.89
CA MET A 202 12.95 1.53 -60.20
C MET A 202 13.23 2.52 -61.33
N GLU A 203 13.10 3.82 -61.08
CA GLU A 203 13.45 4.89 -62.01
C GLU A 203 14.97 4.92 -62.25
N GLU A 204 15.77 4.89 -61.18
CA GLU A 204 17.23 4.85 -61.23
C GLU A 204 17.74 3.58 -61.94
N SER A 205 17.20 2.40 -61.62
CA SER A 205 17.59 1.15 -62.27
C SER A 205 17.27 1.12 -63.77
N PHE A 206 16.18 1.76 -64.19
CA PHE A 206 15.83 1.87 -65.60
C PHE A 206 16.81 2.75 -66.37
N LEU A 207 17.22 3.87 -65.76
CA LEU A 207 18.18 4.82 -66.32
C LEU A 207 19.60 4.25 -66.37
N GLU A 208 20.04 3.55 -65.32
CA GLU A 208 21.37 2.91 -65.26
C GLU A 208 21.50 1.71 -66.21
N GLY A 209 20.41 0.95 -66.41
CA GLY A 209 20.39 -0.23 -67.30
C GLY A 209 20.56 0.06 -68.79
N HIS A 210 20.55 1.35 -69.21
CA HIS A 210 20.79 1.78 -70.59
C HIS A 210 22.21 2.34 -70.82
N GLY A 211 23.09 2.25 -69.82
CA GLY A 211 24.49 2.71 -69.89
C GLY A 211 25.47 1.71 -70.50
N ASP A 212 25.10 0.43 -70.62
CA ASP A 212 25.82 -0.59 -71.37
C ASP A 212 25.17 -0.73 -72.76
N ASP A 213 26.00 -0.82 -73.81
CA ASP A 213 25.71 -0.66 -75.24
C ASP A 213 24.79 -1.74 -75.87
N VAL A 214 23.86 -2.30 -75.08
CA VAL A 214 22.85 -3.28 -75.50
C VAL A 214 21.48 -2.63 -75.43
N PRO A 215 20.77 -2.44 -76.56
CA PRO A 215 19.42 -1.89 -76.54
C PRO A 215 18.50 -2.81 -75.74
N ALA A 216 17.88 -2.28 -74.68
CA ALA A 216 16.91 -3.01 -73.88
C ALA A 216 15.80 -3.58 -74.79
N LEU A 217 15.52 -4.86 -74.64
CA LEU A 217 14.47 -5.55 -75.41
C LEU A 217 13.13 -4.84 -75.15
N GLU A 218 12.34 -4.52 -76.19
CA GLU A 218 11.04 -3.83 -76.05
C GLU A 218 10.10 -4.50 -75.02
N ARG A 219 10.22 -5.82 -74.89
CA ARG A 219 9.49 -6.62 -73.90
C ARG A 219 9.83 -6.23 -72.46
N ASP A 220 11.08 -5.92 -72.17
CA ASP A 220 11.54 -5.58 -70.82
C ASP A 220 11.11 -4.17 -70.43
N VAL A 221 11.04 -3.24 -71.40
CA VAL A 221 10.48 -1.90 -71.20
C VAL A 221 9.00 -1.98 -70.86
N THR A 222 8.22 -2.77 -71.60
CA THR A 222 6.78 -2.93 -71.32
C THR A 222 6.51 -3.58 -69.97
N GLU A 223 7.33 -4.55 -69.56
CA GLU A 223 7.24 -5.17 -68.24
C GLU A 223 7.61 -4.17 -67.13
N TRP A 224 8.65 -3.36 -67.32
CA TRP A 224 9.02 -2.30 -66.38
C TRP A 224 7.89 -1.28 -66.22
N VAL A 225 7.32 -0.78 -67.33
CA VAL A 225 6.20 0.20 -67.29
C VAL A 225 5.03 -0.37 -66.51
N ARG A 226 4.70 -1.65 -66.69
CA ARG A 226 3.63 -2.31 -65.95
C ARG A 226 3.94 -2.34 -64.44
N LYS A 227 5.13 -2.81 -64.05
CA LYS A 227 5.56 -2.88 -62.64
C LYS A 227 5.62 -1.50 -61.98
N TYR A 228 6.13 -0.50 -62.70
CA TYR A 228 6.26 0.86 -62.20
C TYR A 228 4.88 1.52 -61.99
N ARG A 229 3.94 1.32 -62.90
CA ARG A 229 2.55 1.77 -62.73
C ARG A 229 1.90 1.13 -61.51
N GLU A 230 2.07 -0.19 -61.34
CA GLU A 230 1.57 -0.91 -60.17
C GLU A 230 2.17 -0.35 -58.87
N ALA A 231 3.48 -0.05 -58.86
CA ALA A 231 4.17 0.55 -57.72
C ALA A 231 3.68 1.98 -57.41
N LYS A 232 3.44 2.82 -58.43
CA LYS A 232 2.89 4.17 -58.25
C LYS A 232 1.43 4.16 -57.76
N VAL A 233 0.61 3.23 -58.24
CA VAL A 233 -0.76 3.06 -57.74
C VAL A 233 -0.74 2.73 -56.24
N GLN A 234 0.14 1.82 -55.80
CA GLN A 234 0.30 1.51 -54.38
C GLN A 234 0.80 2.71 -53.56
N TYR A 235 1.72 3.50 -54.12
CA TYR A 235 2.21 4.73 -53.49
C TYR A 235 1.07 5.72 -53.22
N TYR A 236 0.29 6.07 -54.24
CA TYR A 236 -0.81 7.03 -54.10
C TYR A 236 -1.92 6.51 -53.17
N LEU A 237 -2.24 5.21 -53.22
CA LEU A 237 -3.22 4.61 -52.29
C LEU A 237 -2.79 4.74 -50.82
N ARG A 238 -1.50 4.51 -50.52
CA ARG A 238 -0.97 4.66 -49.15
C ARG A 238 -0.92 6.13 -48.75
N GLN A 239 -0.56 7.03 -49.67
CA GLN A 239 -0.55 8.47 -49.44
C GLN A 239 -1.97 8.98 -49.10
N GLU A 240 -2.97 8.63 -49.89
CA GLU A 240 -4.36 9.00 -49.64
C GLU A 240 -4.88 8.45 -48.30
N ARG A 241 -4.48 7.23 -47.92
CA ARG A 241 -4.85 6.65 -46.63
C ARG A 241 -4.23 7.42 -45.47
N LYS A 242 -2.99 7.90 -45.63
CA LYS A 242 -2.31 8.75 -44.67
C LYS A 242 -2.99 10.12 -44.55
N GLU A 243 -3.31 10.76 -45.67
CA GLU A 243 -4.02 12.05 -45.69
C GLU A 243 -5.39 11.94 -45.01
N ARG A 244 -6.16 10.88 -45.30
CA ARG A 244 -7.42 10.60 -44.59
C ARG A 244 -7.24 10.37 -43.09
N TRP A 245 -6.11 9.80 -42.68
CA TRP A 245 -5.77 9.63 -41.27
C TRP A 245 -5.44 10.98 -40.62
N ASP A 246 -4.63 11.81 -41.27
CA ASP A 246 -4.24 13.16 -40.79
C ASP A 246 -5.47 14.07 -40.61
N GLU A 247 -6.50 13.91 -41.45
CA GLU A 247 -7.77 14.63 -41.35
C GLU A 247 -8.76 14.03 -40.34
N GLY A 248 -8.44 12.89 -39.73
CA GLY A 248 -9.33 12.19 -38.80
C GLY A 248 -10.56 11.54 -39.44
N ARG A 249 -10.52 11.25 -40.75
CA ARG A 249 -11.60 10.56 -41.49
C ARG A 249 -11.54 9.03 -41.37
N VAL A 250 -10.64 8.50 -40.54
CA VAL A 250 -10.55 7.08 -40.21
C VAL A 250 -11.53 6.79 -39.06
N GLY A 251 -12.55 5.98 -39.32
CA GLY A 251 -13.64 5.73 -38.38
C GLY A 251 -13.16 5.16 -37.03
N GLY A 252 -13.85 5.54 -35.95
CA GLY A 252 -13.67 4.96 -34.61
C GLY A 252 -12.64 5.63 -33.68
N TRP A 253 -12.04 6.76 -34.06
CA TRP A 253 -11.00 7.42 -33.26
C TRP A 253 -11.40 8.85 -32.82
N ARG A 254 -12.44 8.93 -31.99
CA ARG A 254 -12.73 10.06 -31.09
C ARG A 254 -13.11 9.54 -29.71
#